data_AF-A0AAJ2HE01-F1
#
_entry.id   AF-A0AAJ2HE01-F1
#
_cell.length_a   1.000
_cell.length_b   1.000
_cell.length_c   1.000
_cell.angle_alpha   90.00
_cell.angle_beta   90.00
_cell.angle_gamma   90.00
#
_symmetry.space_group_name_H-M   'P 1'
#
loop_
_entity.id
_entity.type
_entity.pdbx_description
1 polymer ?
#
loop_
_entity_poly.entity_id
_entity_poly.type
_entity_poly.pdbx_seq_one_letter_code
_entity_poly.pdbx_strand_id
1 'polypeptide(L)'
;MIGYAVVVIAQTIVLPIVSGAVELAVAGGDPLLVFAKWWVFWGVGTRLLLAGLTQVSGKGATTRILGGTTPSVQETQLTRELGVANIAMGTAGLLALVPGWALPVGIAGALFLLFAGLMHVTKTGKNPQEQVATWTDLIVGVAVLVPAVIVLIRILAGGATS
;
A
#
# COMPACT_ATOMS: atom_id res chain seq x y z
N MET A 1 18.72 -6.54 -4.99
CA MET A 1 17.82 -7.44 -4.23
C MET A 1 17.53 -6.92 -2.83
N ILE A 2 18.56 -6.61 -2.03
CA ILE A 2 18.40 -6.13 -0.64
C ILE A 2 17.65 -4.77 -0.58
N GLY A 3 18.02 -3.80 -1.42
CA GLY A 3 17.42 -2.46 -1.39
C GLY A 3 15.90 -2.43 -1.59
N TYR A 4 15.36 -3.24 -2.51
CA TYR A 4 13.92 -3.33 -2.75
C TYR A 4 13.16 -3.84 -1.51
N ALA A 5 13.61 -4.97 -0.95
CA ALA A 5 12.96 -5.58 0.20
C ALA A 5 13.04 -4.65 1.43
N VAL A 6 14.16 -3.98 1.65
CA VAL A 6 14.33 -2.99 2.73
C VAL A 6 13.32 -1.86 2.60
N VAL A 7 13.18 -1.25 1.42
CA VAL A 7 12.22 -0.15 1.20
C VAL A 7 10.79 -0.62 1.43
N VAL A 8 10.41 -1.76 0.85
CA VAL A 8 9.04 -2.28 0.97
C VAL A 8 8.71 -2.65 2.41
N ILE A 9 9.61 -3.36 3.11
CA ILE A 9 9.40 -3.74 4.52
C ILE A 9 9.35 -2.49 5.41
N ALA A 10 10.20 -1.50 5.13
CA ALA A 10 10.16 -0.23 5.86
C ALA A 10 8.80 0.46 5.69
N GLN A 11 8.28 0.56 4.47
CA GLN A 11 6.97 1.16 4.20
C GLN A 11 5.79 0.36 4.76
N THR A 12 5.92 -0.97 4.85
CA THR A 12 4.84 -1.84 5.34
C THR A 12 4.78 -1.94 6.86
N ILE A 13 5.92 -1.89 7.55
CA ILE A 13 6.00 -2.17 9.00
C ILE A 13 6.69 -1.04 9.75
N VAL A 14 7.95 -0.77 9.42
CA VAL A 14 8.82 0.06 10.26
C VAL A 14 8.33 1.51 10.32
N LEU A 15 8.09 2.13 9.18
CA LEU A 15 7.73 3.54 9.07
C LEU A 15 6.33 3.82 9.63
N PRO A 16 5.28 3.01 9.37
CA PRO A 16 3.99 3.18 10.04
C PRO A 16 4.09 3.09 11.57
N ILE A 17 4.82 2.09 12.08
CA ILE A 17 4.95 1.88 13.54
C ILE A 17 5.69 3.04 14.18
N VAL A 18 6.84 3.42 13.64
CA VAL A 18 7.65 4.51 14.20
C VAL A 18 6.89 5.83 14.14
N SER A 19 6.26 6.15 13.01
CA SER A 19 5.52 7.41 12.86
C SER A 19 4.32 7.48 13.82
N GLY A 20 3.54 6.39 13.93
CA GLY A 20 2.41 6.32 14.85
C GLY A 20 2.83 6.35 16.32
N ALA A 21 3.91 5.66 16.69
CA ALA A 21 4.43 5.68 18.04
C ALA A 21 4.94 7.07 18.45
N VAL A 22 5.67 7.74 17.55
CA VAL A 22 6.14 9.12 17.77
C VAL A 22 4.95 10.07 17.93
N GLU A 23 3.94 9.97 17.06
CA GLU A 23 2.76 10.83 17.18
C GLU A 23 2.01 10.60 18.49
N LEU A 24 1.76 9.34 18.88
CA LEU A 24 1.11 9.03 20.15
C LEU A 24 1.90 9.56 21.36
N ALA A 25 3.23 9.50 21.30
CA ALA A 25 4.09 9.98 22.39
C ALA A 25 4.14 11.52 22.49
N VAL A 26 4.01 12.23 21.37
CA VAL A 26 4.20 13.70 21.31
C VAL A 26 2.87 14.46 21.29
N ALA A 27 1.88 13.96 20.56
CA ALA A 27 0.59 14.63 20.32
C ALA A 27 -0.61 13.86 20.89
N GLY A 28 -0.47 12.56 21.17
CA GLY A 28 -1.56 11.71 21.63
C GLY A 28 -2.56 11.35 20.51
N GLY A 29 -3.81 11.06 20.88
CA GLY A 29 -4.89 10.68 19.97
C GLY A 29 -5.33 9.22 20.12
N ASP A 30 -6.39 8.82 19.41
CA ASP A 30 -6.84 7.42 19.36
C ASP A 30 -5.78 6.56 18.62
N PRO A 31 -5.15 5.57 19.27
CA PRO A 31 -4.16 4.70 18.64
C PRO A 31 -4.66 4.05 17.34
N LEU A 32 -5.95 3.69 17.27
CA LEU A 32 -6.51 3.09 16.06
C LEU A 32 -6.44 4.07 14.88
N LEU A 33 -6.85 5.33 15.08
CA LEU A 33 -6.86 6.35 14.03
C LEU A 33 -5.45 6.76 13.64
N VAL A 34 -4.56 6.90 14.63
CA VAL A 34 -3.16 7.27 14.41
C VAL A 34 -2.45 6.20 13.59
N PHE A 35 -2.49 4.93 14.00
CA PHE A 35 -1.84 3.88 13.22
C PHE A 35 -2.51 3.66 11.87
N ALA A 36 -3.85 3.75 11.77
CA ALA A 36 -4.54 3.62 10.49
C ALA A 36 -4.04 4.67 9.48
N LYS A 37 -4.01 5.96 9.83
CA LYS A 37 -3.55 7.00 8.89
C LYS A 37 -2.09 6.82 8.49
N TRP A 38 -1.21 6.38 9.40
CA TRP A 38 0.21 6.15 9.09
C TRP A 38 0.42 4.93 8.21
N TRP A 39 -0.37 3.87 8.39
CA TRP A 39 -0.38 2.72 7.47
C TRP A 39 -0.93 3.09 6.10
N VAL A 40 -1.92 3.97 6.02
CA VAL A 40 -2.39 4.52 4.75
C VAL A 40 -1.30 5.36 4.10
N PHE A 41 -0.69 6.30 4.81
CA PHE A 41 0.36 7.17 4.25
C PHE A 41 1.54 6.37 3.70
N TRP A 42 2.11 5.47 4.50
CA TRP A 42 3.29 4.71 4.12
C TRP A 42 2.94 3.49 3.25
N GLY A 43 2.05 2.62 3.75
CA GLY A 43 1.73 1.34 3.13
C GLY A 43 0.91 1.46 1.85
N VAL A 44 0.02 2.46 1.75
CA VAL A 44 -0.71 2.77 0.51
C VAL A 44 -0.01 3.89 -0.26
N GLY A 45 0.10 5.07 0.32
CA GLY A 45 0.53 6.28 -0.38
C GLY A 45 1.92 6.17 -0.99
N THR A 46 2.94 6.13 -0.14
CA THR A 46 4.33 6.10 -0.63
C THR A 46 4.66 4.83 -1.40
N ARG A 47 4.12 3.68 -0.97
CA ARG A 47 4.41 2.38 -1.58
C ARG A 47 3.84 2.26 -2.99
N LEU A 48 2.56 2.60 -3.18
CA LEU A 48 1.95 2.61 -4.52
C LEU A 48 2.57 3.69 -5.40
N LEU A 49 2.90 4.87 -4.85
CA LEU A 49 3.55 5.92 -5.63
C LEU A 49 4.91 5.43 -6.17
N LEU A 50 5.77 4.86 -5.31
CA LEU A 50 7.06 4.32 -5.75
C LEU A 50 6.89 3.16 -6.73
N ALA A 51 5.94 2.25 -6.49
CA ALA A 51 5.63 1.16 -7.42
C ALA A 51 5.23 1.70 -8.80
N GLY A 52 4.35 2.69 -8.83
CA GLY A 52 3.85 3.30 -10.05
C GLY A 52 4.93 4.06 -10.83
N LEU A 53 5.74 4.89 -10.17
CA LEU A 53 6.90 5.55 -10.78
C LEU A 53 7.88 4.54 -11.39
N THR A 54 8.11 3.44 -10.67
CA THR A 54 8.99 2.36 -11.12
C THR A 54 8.44 1.64 -12.34
N GLN A 55 7.13 1.36 -12.37
CA GLN A 55 6.43 0.73 -13.49
C GLN A 55 6.43 1.61 -14.75
N VAL A 56 6.11 2.91 -14.61
CA VAL A 56 6.09 3.85 -15.75
C VAL A 56 7.49 4.09 -16.32
N SER A 57 8.52 4.14 -15.46
CA SER A 57 9.91 4.36 -15.89
C SER A 57 10.54 3.20 -16.70
N GLY A 58 9.88 2.04 -16.75
CA GLY A 58 10.44 0.83 -17.37
C GLY A 58 11.60 0.19 -16.60
N LYS A 59 11.95 0.72 -15.42
CA LYS A 59 13.01 0.19 -14.54
C LYS A 59 12.50 -0.88 -13.56
N GLY A 60 11.21 -1.19 -13.59
CA GLY A 60 10.59 -2.12 -12.64
C GLY A 60 10.88 -3.59 -12.86
N ALA A 61 10.77 -4.35 -11.77
CA ALA A 61 10.79 -5.80 -11.83
C ALA A 61 9.60 -6.37 -12.62
N THR A 62 8.51 -5.61 -12.79
CA THR A 62 7.27 -6.05 -13.45
C THR A 62 7.47 -6.45 -14.92
N THR A 63 8.36 -5.79 -15.67
CA THR A 63 8.76 -6.21 -17.03
C THR A 63 9.55 -7.53 -17.07
N ARG A 64 10.05 -8.03 -15.92
CA ARG A 64 10.70 -9.34 -15.76
C ARG A 64 9.88 -10.36 -14.95
N ILE A 65 8.84 -9.94 -14.23
CA ILE A 65 8.04 -10.79 -13.33
C ILE A 65 6.93 -11.57 -14.07
N LEU A 66 6.60 -11.19 -15.32
CA LEU A 66 5.64 -11.92 -16.17
C LEU A 66 6.25 -13.12 -16.91
N GLY A 67 7.53 -13.47 -16.70
CA GLY A 67 8.08 -14.77 -17.11
C GLY A 67 8.54 -14.91 -18.57
N GLY A 68 8.41 -13.87 -19.40
CA GLY A 68 9.02 -13.82 -20.74
C GLY A 68 10.41 -13.17 -20.71
N THR A 69 11.37 -13.72 -21.45
CA THR A 69 12.71 -13.10 -21.65
C THR A 69 12.61 -11.74 -22.36
N THR A 70 11.48 -11.46 -23.01
CA THR A 70 11.09 -10.16 -23.57
C THR A 70 9.59 -9.96 -23.36
N PRO A 71 9.14 -9.01 -22.53
CA PRO A 71 7.71 -8.71 -22.39
C PRO A 71 7.15 -8.20 -23.72
N SER A 72 5.93 -8.62 -24.04
CA SER A 72 5.19 -8.14 -25.20
C SER A 72 4.87 -6.64 -25.09
N VAL A 73 4.50 -6.03 -26.22
CA VAL A 73 4.04 -4.63 -26.25
C VAL A 73 2.83 -4.44 -25.34
N GLN A 74 1.91 -5.41 -25.34
CA GLN A 74 0.69 -5.40 -24.53
C GLN A 74 1.01 -5.50 -23.02
N GLU A 75 1.91 -6.39 -22.61
CA GLU A 75 2.33 -6.49 -21.20
C GLU A 75 3.05 -5.23 -20.71
N THR A 76 3.85 -4.63 -21.58
CA THR A 76 4.55 -3.37 -21.29
C THR A 76 3.56 -2.22 -21.15
N GLN A 77 2.55 -2.15 -22.03
CA GLN A 77 1.48 -1.16 -21.95
C GLN A 77 0.65 -1.33 -20.69
N LEU A 78 0.20 -2.56 -20.39
CA LEU A 78 -0.57 -2.86 -19.18
C LEU A 78 0.21 -2.50 -17.91
N THR A 79 1.52 -2.78 -17.87
CA THR A 79 2.38 -2.39 -16.75
C THR A 79 2.42 -0.87 -16.57
N ARG A 80 2.45 -0.10 -17.65
CA ARG A 80 2.42 1.37 -17.58
C ARG A 80 1.07 1.90 -17.13
N GLU A 81 -0.03 1.35 -17.63
CA GLU A 81 -1.40 1.73 -17.22
C GLU A 81 -1.62 1.46 -15.73
N LEU A 82 -1.20 0.29 -15.25
CA LEU A 82 -1.19 -0.03 -13.82
C LEU A 82 -0.27 0.92 -13.03
N GLY A 83 0.86 1.30 -13.62
CA GLY A 83 1.77 2.29 -13.05
C GLY A 83 1.14 3.66 -12.85
N VAL A 84 0.37 4.13 -13.83
CA VAL A 84 -0.39 5.39 -13.72
C VAL A 84 -1.47 5.27 -12.64
N ALA A 85 -2.20 4.15 -12.57
CA ALA A 85 -3.18 3.91 -11.51
C ALA A 85 -2.52 3.94 -10.12
N ASN A 86 -1.35 3.33 -9.98
CA ASN A 86 -0.56 3.32 -8.74
C ASN A 86 -0.03 4.72 -8.37
N ILE A 87 0.37 5.55 -9.33
CA ILE A 87 0.75 6.94 -9.08
C ILE A 87 -0.46 7.72 -8.55
N ALA A 88 -1.64 7.57 -9.17
CA ALA A 88 -2.86 8.25 -8.75
C ALA A 88 -3.28 7.85 -7.33
N MET A 89 -3.39 6.54 -7.07
CA MET A 89 -3.73 6.02 -5.74
C MET A 89 -2.67 6.36 -4.70
N GLY A 90 -1.39 6.25 -5.05
CA GLY A 90 -0.29 6.60 -4.17
C GLY A 90 -0.30 8.08 -3.77
N THR A 91 -0.53 8.97 -4.74
CA THR A 91 -0.66 10.41 -4.50
C THR A 91 -1.85 10.72 -3.59
N ALA A 92 -3.00 10.09 -3.83
CA ALA A 92 -4.16 10.21 -2.94
C ALA A 92 -3.84 9.69 -1.52
N GLY A 93 -3.12 8.57 -1.40
CA GLY A 93 -2.68 8.02 -0.12
C GLY A 93 -1.74 8.93 0.67
N LEU A 94 -0.94 9.79 0.01
CA LEU A 94 -0.13 10.80 0.70
C LEU A 94 -1.00 11.85 1.43
N LEU A 95 -2.24 12.06 0.97
CA LEU A 95 -3.18 12.95 1.63
C LEU A 95 -3.75 12.37 2.92
N ALA A 96 -3.40 11.14 3.33
CA ALA A 96 -3.89 10.55 4.57
C ALA A 96 -3.57 11.36 5.85
N LEU A 97 -2.57 12.25 5.79
CA LEU A 97 -2.26 13.17 6.89
C LEU A 97 -3.16 14.42 6.92
N VAL A 98 -3.92 14.66 5.84
CA VAL A 98 -4.96 15.69 5.78
C VAL A 98 -6.22 15.16 6.49
N PRO A 99 -6.81 15.93 7.42
CA PRO A 99 -8.03 15.50 8.12
C PRO A 99 -9.13 15.03 7.16
N GLY A 100 -9.71 13.86 7.45
CA GLY A 100 -10.79 13.27 6.66
C GLY A 100 -10.37 12.44 5.45
N TRP A 101 -9.10 12.49 5.01
CA TRP A 101 -8.66 11.79 3.80
C TRP A 101 -8.24 10.34 4.05
N ALA A 102 -7.74 10.00 5.25
CA ALA A 102 -7.21 8.67 5.54
C ALA A 102 -8.20 7.53 5.26
N LEU A 103 -9.47 7.71 5.63
CA LEU A 103 -10.50 6.68 5.47
C LEU A 103 -10.80 6.36 3.98
N PRO A 104 -11.23 7.32 3.14
CA PRO A 104 -11.58 7.01 1.75
C PRO A 104 -10.39 6.48 0.94
N VAL A 105 -9.20 7.08 1.09
CA VAL A 105 -8.02 6.63 0.33
C VAL A 105 -7.45 5.33 0.88
N GLY A 106 -7.58 5.11 2.19
CA GLY A 106 -7.23 3.86 2.86
C GLY A 106 -8.06 2.69 2.36
N ILE A 107 -9.39 2.84 2.26
CA ILE A 107 -10.28 1.80 1.71
C ILE A 107 -9.87 1.44 0.28
N ALA A 108 -9.74 2.45 -0.60
CA ALA A 108 -9.40 2.22 -2.00
C ALA A 108 -8.05 1.50 -2.15
N GLY A 109 -7.01 1.99 -1.48
CA GLY A 109 -5.68 1.41 -1.55
C GLY A 109 -5.56 0.04 -0.89
N ALA A 110 -6.24 -0.17 0.24
CA ALA A 110 -6.22 -1.45 0.95
C ALA A 110 -6.91 -2.55 0.17
N LEU A 111 -8.05 -2.26 -0.48
CA LEU A 111 -8.73 -3.21 -1.36
C LEU A 111 -7.83 -3.57 -2.54
N PHE A 112 -7.22 -2.57 -3.19
CA PHE A 112 -6.31 -2.80 -4.30
C PHE A 112 -5.14 -3.71 -3.90
N LEU A 113 -4.46 -3.41 -2.79
CA LEU A 113 -3.33 -4.19 -2.29
C LEU A 113 -3.76 -5.59 -1.82
N LEU A 114 -4.87 -5.70 -1.10
CA LEU A 114 -5.38 -6.99 -0.63
C LEU A 114 -5.68 -7.92 -1.81
N PHE A 115 -6.37 -7.42 -2.84
CA PHE A 115 -6.68 -8.22 -4.03
C PHE A 115 -5.43 -8.55 -4.84
N ALA A 116 -4.48 -7.62 -4.98
CA ALA A 116 -3.18 -7.92 -5.58
C ALA A 116 -2.48 -9.06 -4.83
N GLY A 117 -2.36 -8.97 -3.51
CA GLY A 117 -1.80 -10.03 -2.67
C GLY A 117 -2.51 -11.37 -2.89
N LEU A 118 -3.84 -11.40 -2.80
CA LEU A 118 -4.65 -12.63 -2.96
C LEU A 118 -4.47 -13.29 -4.33
N MET A 119 -4.42 -12.52 -5.42
CA MET A 119 -4.17 -13.05 -6.77
C MET A 119 -2.79 -13.72 -6.89
N HIS A 120 -1.81 -13.29 -6.11
CA HIS A 120 -0.45 -13.83 -6.12
C HIS A 120 -0.20 -14.93 -5.06
N VAL A 121 -1.17 -15.24 -4.19
CA VAL A 121 -1.03 -16.33 -3.20
C VAL A 121 -0.93 -17.68 -3.88
N THR A 122 -1.79 -17.95 -4.88
CA THR A 122 -1.87 -19.25 -5.56
C THR A 122 -0.83 -19.45 -6.67
N LYS A 123 -0.11 -18.39 -7.03
CA LYS A 123 0.93 -18.45 -8.06
C LYS A 123 2.13 -19.27 -7.56
N THR A 124 2.51 -20.30 -8.30
CA THR A 124 3.70 -21.13 -8.06
C THR A 124 4.94 -20.53 -8.73
N GLY A 125 6.14 -20.90 -8.28
CA GLY A 125 7.40 -20.45 -8.90
C GLY A 125 7.77 -18.98 -8.65
N LYS A 126 7.21 -18.34 -7.62
CA LYS A 126 7.49 -16.93 -7.28
C LYS A 126 8.95 -16.71 -6.92
N ASN A 127 9.55 -15.68 -7.51
CA ASN A 127 10.88 -15.23 -7.10
C ASN A 127 10.82 -14.51 -5.73
N PRO A 128 11.96 -14.28 -5.05
CA PRO A 128 11.96 -13.65 -3.73
C PRO A 128 11.32 -12.25 -3.66
N GLN A 129 11.40 -11.45 -4.72
CA GLN A 129 10.78 -10.12 -4.74
C GLN A 129 9.26 -10.23 -4.81
N GLU A 130 8.77 -11.16 -5.62
CA GLU A 130 7.35 -11.44 -5.74
C GLU A 130 6.77 -12.00 -4.43
N GLN A 131 7.54 -12.81 -3.71
CA GLN A 131 7.15 -13.26 -2.37
C GLN A 131 7.03 -12.10 -1.38
N VAL A 132 8.03 -11.21 -1.34
CA VAL A 132 7.98 -10.02 -0.48
C VAL A 132 6.79 -9.14 -0.85
N ALA A 133 6.55 -8.88 -2.14
CA ALA A 133 5.42 -8.10 -2.62
C ALA A 133 4.09 -8.72 -2.16
N THR A 134 3.88 -10.02 -2.40
CA THR A 134 2.64 -10.73 -2.05
C THR A 134 2.32 -10.59 -0.56
N TRP A 135 3.28 -10.88 0.31
CA TRP A 135 3.04 -10.81 1.75
C TRP A 135 2.83 -9.39 2.25
N THR A 136 3.59 -8.44 1.72
CA THR A 136 3.47 -7.03 2.14
C THR A 136 2.19 -6.38 1.61
N ASP A 137 1.70 -6.81 0.44
CA ASP A 137 0.38 -6.45 -0.09
C ASP A 137 -0.75 -6.90 0.85
N LEU A 138 -0.74 -8.17 1.27
CA LEU A 138 -1.72 -8.73 2.20
C LEU A 138 -1.68 -8.01 3.56
N ILE A 139 -0.48 -7.78 4.09
CA ILE A 139 -0.30 -7.10 5.39
C ILE A 139 -0.87 -5.69 5.33
N VAL A 140 -0.52 -4.88 4.33
CA VAL A 140 -1.07 -3.52 4.21
C VAL A 140 -2.59 -3.57 3.99
N GLY A 141 -3.06 -4.48 3.13
CA GLY A 141 -4.48 -4.68 2.87
C GLY A 141 -5.26 -4.90 4.16
N VAL A 142 -4.82 -5.80 5.03
CA VAL A 142 -5.47 -6.07 6.32
C VAL A 142 -5.27 -4.92 7.32
N ALA A 143 -4.03 -4.43 7.46
CA ALA A 143 -3.67 -3.40 8.44
C ALA A 143 -4.38 -2.06 8.20
N VAL A 144 -4.84 -1.80 6.98
CA VAL A 144 -5.65 -0.61 6.66
C VAL A 144 -7.14 -0.93 6.63
N LEU A 145 -7.55 -2.03 5.99
CA LEU A 145 -8.97 -2.32 5.78
C LEU A 145 -9.70 -2.63 7.09
N VAL A 146 -9.06 -3.34 8.02
CA VAL A 146 -9.68 -3.68 9.31
C VAL A 146 -9.96 -2.41 10.14
N PRO A 147 -8.99 -1.51 10.39
CA PRO A 147 -9.27 -0.23 11.04
C PRO A 147 -10.28 0.62 10.26
N ALA A 148 -10.22 0.66 8.93
CA ALA A 148 -11.17 1.42 8.12
C ALA A 148 -12.62 0.95 8.32
N VAL A 149 -12.84 -0.38 8.37
CA VAL A 149 -14.17 -0.95 8.66
C VAL A 149 -14.62 -0.61 10.08
N ILE A 150 -13.74 -0.72 11.07
CA ILE A 150 -14.06 -0.35 12.46
C ILE A 150 -14.45 1.12 12.55
N VAL A 151 -13.69 2.01 11.91
CA VAL A 151 -13.98 3.46 11.87
C VAL A 151 -15.31 3.72 11.17
N LEU A 152 -15.58 3.06 10.05
CA LEU A 152 -16.86 3.19 9.34
C LEU A 152 -18.04 2.77 10.22
N ILE A 153 -17.92 1.65 10.95
CA ILE A 153 -18.94 1.20 11.91
C ILE A 153 -19.14 2.23 13.01
N ARG A 154 -18.06 2.80 13.58
CA ARG A 154 -18.15 3.85 14.60
C ARG A 154 -18.90 5.08 14.09
N ILE A 155 -18.61 5.53 12.86
CA ILE A 155 -19.31 6.65 12.21
C ILE A 155 -20.80 6.33 12.05
N LEU A 156 -21.13 5.14 11.53
CA LEU A 156 -22.52 4.73 11.30
C LEU A 156 -23.31 4.56 12.60
N ALA A 157 -22.64 4.22 13.70
CA ALA A 157 -23.23 4.14 15.03
C ALA A 157 -23.37 5.50 15.74
N GLY A 158 -22.98 6.62 15.10
CA GLY A 158 -23.03 7.95 15.67
C GLY A 158 -21.89 8.28 16.63
N GLY A 159 -20.80 7.50 16.65
CA GLY A 159 -19.61 7.76 17.45
C GLY A 159 -18.77 8.91 16.89
N ALA A 160 -18.16 9.69 17.78
CA ALA A 160 -17.20 10.75 17.42
C ALA A 160 -15.90 10.14 16.85
N THR A 161 -15.33 10.79 15.83
CA THR A 161 -14.09 10.39 15.13
C THR A 161 -12.87 11.24 15.49
N SER A 162 -12.96 12.03 16.57
CA SER A 162 -11.91 12.93 17.04
C SER A 162 -10.91 12.23 17.94
#